data_AF-Q5BQT2-F1
#
_entry.id   AF-Q5BQT2-F1
#
_cell.length_a   1.000
_cell.length_b   1.000
_cell.length_c   1.000
_cell.angle_alpha   90.00
_cell.angle_beta   90.00
_cell.angle_gamma   90.00
#
_symmetry.space_group_name_H-M   'P 1'
#
loop_
_entity.id
_entity.type
_entity.pdbx_description
1 polymer ?
#
loop_
_entity_poly.entity_id
_entity_poly.type
_entity_poly.pdbx_seq_one_letter_code
_entity_poly.pdbx_strand_id
1 'polypeptide(L)'
;MKIFDGDTYDDVVSRVMSHCRSLTLGNKDLKNITLYRFVDPECGYLRIPPYPMETLQVVQSTSRFIVDNSTVALETSSDRIPIGKKLVYTTALSS
;
A
#
# COMPACT_ATOMS: atom_id res chain seq x y z
N MET A 1 -8.89 6.11 -0.29
CA MET A 1 -8.04 6.44 -1.45
C MET A 1 -8.23 5.36 -2.50
N LYS A 2 -8.31 5.70 -3.79
CA LYS A 2 -8.46 4.73 -4.89
C LYS A 2 -7.11 4.44 -5.53
N ILE A 3 -6.94 3.22 -6.02
CA ILE A 3 -5.84 2.79 -6.90
C ILE A 3 -6.40 2.74 -8.32
N PHE A 4 -5.61 3.18 -9.28
CA PHE A 4 -5.92 3.23 -10.69
C PHE A 4 -5.03 2.24 -11.45
N ASP A 5 -5.53 1.78 -12.59
CA ASP A 5 -4.77 0.91 -13.47
C ASP A 5 -3.51 1.62 -13.98
N GLY A 6 -2.38 0.93 -13.93
CA GLY A 6 -1.08 1.46 -14.33
C GLY A 6 -0.35 2.31 -13.27
N ASP A 7 -0.96 2.56 -12.11
CA ASP A 7 -0.32 3.28 -11.02
C ASP A 7 1.03 2.63 -10.66
N THR A 8 2.06 3.43 -10.44
CA THR A 8 3.31 2.97 -9.85
C THR A 8 3.26 3.03 -8.32
N TYR A 9 4.25 2.41 -7.66
CA TYR A 9 4.43 2.58 -6.22
C TYR A 9 4.45 4.06 -5.80
N ASP A 10 5.19 4.90 -6.53
CA ASP A 10 5.37 6.32 -6.20
C ASP A 10 4.09 7.13 -6.39
N ASP A 11 3.25 6.79 -7.37
CA ASP A 11 1.94 7.43 -7.58
C ASP A 11 1.02 7.19 -6.37
N VAL A 12 0.97 5.92 -5.91
CA VAL A 12 0.15 5.55 -4.76
C VAL A 12 0.69 6.20 -3.50
N VAL A 13 2.01 6.15 -3.26
CA VAL A 13 2.66 6.82 -2.13
C VAL A 13 2.37 8.31 -2.13
N SER A 14 2.54 9.00 -3.27
CA SER A 14 2.30 10.43 -3.38
C SER A 14 0.86 10.80 -3.02
N ARG A 15 -0.13 10.00 -3.46
CA ARG A 15 -1.53 10.20 -3.08
C ARG A 15 -1.80 9.92 -1.60
N VAL A 16 -1.20 8.89 -1.00
CA VAL A 16 -1.32 8.65 0.46
C VAL A 16 -0.78 9.84 1.21
N MET A 17 0.42 10.30 0.84
CA MET A 17 1.10 11.40 1.51
C MET A 17 0.30 12.69 1.41
N SER A 18 -0.23 13.00 0.22
CA SER A 18 -1.12 14.14 0.00
C SER A 18 -2.37 14.05 0.87
N HIS A 19 -3.00 12.88 0.92
CA HIS A 19 -4.19 12.64 1.75
C HIS A 19 -3.88 12.80 3.24
N CYS A 20 -2.79 12.21 3.74
CA CYS A 20 -2.39 12.35 5.14
C CYS A 20 -2.11 13.81 5.50
N ARG A 21 -1.38 14.55 4.65
CA ARG A 21 -1.11 15.98 4.84
C ARG A 21 -2.40 16.82 4.89
N SER A 22 -3.42 16.48 4.09
CA SER A 22 -4.71 17.17 4.15
C SER A 22 -5.49 16.94 5.45
N LEU A 23 -5.23 15.83 6.15
CA LEU A 23 -5.94 15.46 7.37
C LEU A 23 -5.20 15.92 8.64
N THR A 24 -3.88 16.02 8.60
CA THR A 24 -3.09 16.52 9.72
C THR A 24 -3.04 18.05 9.70
N LEU A 25 -3.76 18.70 10.63
CA LEU A 25 -3.73 20.14 10.90
C LEU A 25 -2.36 20.69 11.36
N GLY A 26 -1.33 19.84 11.43
CA GLY A 26 0.03 20.22 11.82
C GLY A 26 1.05 19.33 11.14
N ASN A 27 2.08 19.98 10.59
CA ASN A 27 3.22 19.45 9.85
C ASN A 27 4.01 18.37 10.61
N LYS A 28 3.41 17.20 10.90
CA LYS A 28 4.24 16.01 11.07
C LYS A 28 4.85 15.72 9.72
N ASP A 29 6.14 15.97 9.64
CA ASP A 29 6.96 15.81 8.45
C ASP A 29 6.95 14.34 8.03
N LEU A 30 5.88 13.93 7.33
CA LEU A 30 5.78 12.66 6.66
C LEU A 30 6.84 12.72 5.56
N LYS A 31 8.00 12.12 5.85
CA LYS A 31 9.12 12.05 4.92
C LYS A 31 8.97 10.84 4.01
N ASN A 32 8.85 9.65 4.60
CA ASN A 32 8.77 8.39 3.87
C ASN A 32 7.69 7.47 4.44
N ILE A 33 6.89 6.89 3.54
CA ILE A 33 5.98 5.79 3.86
C ILE A 33 6.38 4.55 3.06
N THR A 34 6.16 3.40 3.66
CA THR A 34 6.32 2.10 3.03
C THR A 34 4.95 1.45 2.88
N LEU A 35 4.63 1.00 1.66
CA LEU A 35 3.40 0.25 1.38
C LEU A 35 3.60 -1.24 1.63
N TYR A 36 2.59 -1.86 2.22
CA TYR A 36 2.53 -3.29 2.49
C TYR A 36 1.22 -3.86 1.96
N ARG A 37 1.30 -5.07 1.45
CA ARG A 37 0.14 -5.95 1.22
C ARG A 37 0.06 -6.99 2.33
N PHE A 38 -1.10 -7.61 2.50
CA PHE A 38 -1.16 -8.84 3.27
C PHE A 38 -0.59 -10.00 2.48
N VAL A 39 0.07 -10.92 3.17
CA VAL A 39 0.53 -12.20 2.59
C VAL A 39 -0.67 -12.99 2.07
N ASP A 40 -1.73 -13.07 2.89
CA ASP A 40 -3.05 -13.59 2.52
C ASP A 40 -4.00 -12.43 2.16
N PRO A 41 -4.31 -12.22 0.86
CA PRO A 41 -5.15 -11.12 0.39
C PRO A 41 -6.64 -11.31 0.73
N GLU A 42 -7.09 -12.53 1.03
CA GLU A 42 -8.50 -12.82 1.37
C GLU A 42 -8.78 -12.59 2.85
N CYS A 43 -7.83 -12.89 3.74
CA CYS A 43 -8.04 -12.69 5.17
C CYS A 43 -7.58 -11.32 5.68
N GLY A 44 -6.69 -10.64 4.96
CA GLY A 44 -6.02 -9.42 5.42
C GLY A 44 -6.96 -8.32 5.90
N TYR A 45 -8.08 -8.09 5.20
CA TYR A 45 -9.02 -7.01 5.51
C TYR A 45 -9.85 -7.25 6.78
N LEU A 46 -9.91 -8.49 7.28
CA LEU A 46 -10.63 -8.85 8.51
C LEU A 46 -9.80 -8.56 9.78
N ARG A 47 -8.50 -8.30 9.63
CA ARG A 47 -7.61 -8.03 10.75
C ARG A 47 -7.74 -6.57 11.20
N ILE A 48 -7.65 -6.37 12.52
CA ILE A 48 -7.61 -5.06 13.15
C ILE A 48 -6.14 -4.73 13.49
N PRO A 49 -5.64 -3.50 13.23
CA PRO A 49 -4.29 -3.11 13.65
C PRO A 49 -4.09 -3.20 15.17
N PRO A 50 -2.85 -3.42 15.67
CA PRO A 50 -1.61 -3.52 14.92
C PRO A 50 -1.46 -4.85 14.17
N TYR A 51 -0.90 -4.80 12.96
CA TYR A 51 -0.72 -5.98 12.11
C TYR A 51 0.63 -6.66 12.40
N PRO A 52 0.66 -7.99 12.62
CA PRO A 52 1.91 -8.72 12.74
C PRO A 52 2.72 -8.64 11.45
N MET A 53 4.03 -8.38 11.54
CA MET A 53 4.90 -8.20 10.35
C MET A 53 4.97 -9.46 9.48
N GLU A 54 4.87 -10.64 10.07
CA GLU A 54 4.77 -11.93 9.36
C GLU A 54 3.55 -12.05 8.42
N THR A 55 2.51 -11.22 8.64
CA THR A 55 1.32 -11.20 7.80
C THR A 55 1.36 -10.14 6.71
N LEU A 56 2.42 -9.33 6.69
CA LEU A 56 2.62 -8.25 5.75
C LEU A 56 3.82 -8.53 4.85
N GLN A 57 3.70 -8.10 3.59
CA GLN A 57 4.82 -8.09 2.66
C GLN A 57 4.96 -6.70 2.05
N VAL A 58 6.19 -6.22 1.96
CA VAL A 58 6.52 -4.93 1.35
C VAL A 58 6.14 -4.95 -0.13
N VAL A 59 5.45 -3.91 -0.58
CA VAL A 59 5.24 -3.65 -2.01
C VAL A 59 6.53 -3.05 -2.56
N GLN A 60 7.11 -3.66 -3.58
CA GLN A 60 8.36 -3.19 -4.17
C GLN A 60 8.11 -1.88 -4.94
N SER A 61 9.10 -0.98 -4.93
CA SER A 61 9.02 0.28 -5.66
C SER A 61 8.94 0.11 -7.18
N THR A 62 9.43 -1.03 -7.68
CA THR A 62 9.37 -1.42 -9.09
C THR A 62 8.02 -2.01 -9.51
N SER A 63 7.10 -2.23 -8.57
CA SER A 63 5.79 -2.82 -8.88
C SER A 63 4.85 -1.81 -9.54
N ARG A 64 4.00 -2.31 -10.44
CA ARG A 64 2.90 -1.57 -11.05
C ARG A 64 1.58 -2.16 -10.60
N PHE A 65 0.61 -1.32 -10.27
CA PHE A 65 -0.73 -1.75 -9.93
C PHE A 65 -1.54 -1.98 -11.21
N ILE A 66 -2.21 -3.13 -11.25
CA ILE A 66 -3.21 -3.46 -12.28
C ILE A 66 -4.57 -3.51 -11.61
N VAL A 67 -5.58 -2.93 -12.26
CA VAL A 67 -6.96 -2.95 -11.81
C VAL A 67 -7.83 -3.65 -12.86
N ASP A 68 -8.36 -4.83 -12.52
CA ASP A 68 -9.25 -5.61 -13.40
C ASP A 68 -10.55 -5.96 -12.67
N ASN A 69 -11.70 -5.62 -13.26
CA ASN A 69 -13.02 -6.01 -12.75
C ASN A 69 -13.23 -5.80 -11.23
N SER A 70 -12.71 -4.68 -10.69
CA SER A 70 -12.71 -4.33 -9.25
C SER A 70 -11.73 -5.10 -8.36
N THR A 71 -10.85 -5.91 -8.92
CA THR A 71 -9.70 -6.51 -8.25
C THR A 71 -8.46 -5.67 -8.50
N VAL A 72 -7.55 -5.64 -7.53
CA VAL A 72 -6.26 -4.96 -7.67
C VAL A 72 -5.15 -5.98 -7.45
N ALA A 73 -4.14 -5.94 -8.29
CA ALA A 73 -2.95 -6.77 -8.21
C ALA A 73 -1.69 -5.94 -8.48
N LEU A 74 -0.54 -6.48 -8.08
CA LEU A 74 0.77 -5.97 -8.45
C LEU A 74 1.30 -6.79 -9.62
N GLU A 75 1.67 -6.14 -10.70
CA GLU A 75 2.45 -6.73 -11.77
C GLU A 75 3.93 -6.70 -11.39
N THR A 76 4.54 -7.89 -11.45
CA THR A 76 5.98 -8.07 -11.35
C THR A 76 6.51 -8.65 -12.66
N SER A 77 7.83 -8.71 -12.83
CA SER A 77 8.46 -9.31 -14.02
C SER A 77 8.06 -10.77 -14.27
N SER A 78 7.51 -11.45 -13.27
CA SER A 78 7.35 -12.90 -13.27
C SER A 78 5.95 -13.36 -12.90
N ASP A 79 5.15 -12.52 -12.23
CA ASP A 79 3.84 -12.91 -11.70
C ASP A 79 2.92 -11.71 -11.42
N ARG A 80 1.63 -11.99 -11.25
CA ARG A 80 0.61 -11.06 -10.78
C ARG A 80 0.23 -11.39 -9.35
N ILE A 81 0.54 -10.47 -8.44
CA ILE A 81 0.37 -10.69 -7.01
C ILE A 81 -0.89 -9.97 -6.53
N PRO A 82 -1.95 -10.68 -6.11
CA PRO A 82 -3.16 -10.05 -5.59
C PRO A 82 -2.86 -9.29 -4.29
N ILE A 83 -3.36 -8.05 -4.18
CA ILE A 83 -3.23 -7.24 -2.95
C ILE A 83 -4.46 -7.35 -2.04
N GLY A 84 -5.55 -7.92 -2.55
CA GLY A 84 -6.82 -8.02 -1.85
C GLY A 84 -7.56 -6.68 -1.79
N LYS A 85 -8.32 -6.46 -0.72
CA LYS A 85 -9.20 -5.27 -0.57
C LYS A 85 -8.54 -4.07 0.09
N LYS A 86 -7.34 -4.24 0.67
CA LYS A 86 -6.69 -3.20 1.51
C LYS A 86 -5.17 -3.25 1.39
N LEU A 87 -4.56 -2.08 1.20
CA LEU A 87 -3.14 -1.85 1.46
C LEU A 87 -2.93 -1.27 2.86
N VAL A 88 -1.80 -1.60 3.44
CA VAL A 88 -1.32 -1.02 4.69
C VAL A 88 -0.16 -0.09 4.37
N TYR A 89 -0.07 1.05 5.05
CA TYR A 89 1.11 1.91 4.98
C TYR A 89 1.61 2.20 6.38
N THR A 90 2.92 2.30 6.53
CA THR A 90 3.54 2.81 7.76
C THR A 90 4.63 3.80 7.38
N THR A 91 4.85 4.80 8.23
CA THR A 91 6.11 5.53 8.20
C THR A 91 7.22 4.58 8.62
N ALA A 92 8.38 4.61 7.97
CA ALA A 92 9.54 3.96 8.56
C ALA A 92 9.71 4.54 9.97
N LEU A 93 9.85 3.67 10.99
CA LEU A 93 10.37 4.12 12.28
C LEU A 93 11.79 4.59 11.97
N SER A 94 12.00 5.90 11.89
CA SER A 94 13.34 6.45 11.96
C SER A 94 13.89 6.05 13.32
N SER A 95 14.83 5.11 13.31
CA SER A 95 15.66 4.72 14.46
C SER A 95 16.37 5.92 15.07
#